data_AF-M1QDR3-F1
#
_entry.id   AF-M1QDR3-F1
#
_cell.length_a   1.000
_cell.length_b   1.000
_cell.length_c   1.000
_cell.angle_alpha   90.00
_cell.angle_beta   90.00
_cell.angle_gamma   90.00
#
_symmetry.space_group_name_H-M   'P 1'
#
loop_
_entity.id
_entity.type
_entity.pdbx_description
1 polymer ?
#
loop_
_entity_poly.entity_id
_entity_poly.type
_entity_poly.pdbx_seq_one_letter_code
_entity_poly.pdbx_strand_id
1 'polypeptide(L)'
;MIEDPYLGKYTACVSARSTDREILKKSQDGGIATTLMVYALEQGIIDGAIVTGKGDRPWEPKPFVAMSREDILKARGTIYNISPQISWLKEATRSYGLDRVGVTGVCCQMQAVRKAQLYPMNMRDVPSKPKQI
;
A
#
# COMPACT_ATOMS: atom_id res chain seq x y z
N MET A 1 -14.61 9.68 -17.87
CA MET A 1 -14.28 9.76 -16.43
C MET A 1 -15.59 9.99 -15.70
N ILE A 2 -15.99 9.07 -14.82
CA ILE A 2 -17.24 9.17 -14.04
C ILE A 2 -16.94 9.98 -12.77
N GLU A 3 -17.88 10.84 -12.37
CA GLU A 3 -17.82 11.61 -11.12
C GLU A 3 -19.08 11.32 -10.30
N ASP A 4 -18.96 10.41 -9.35
CA ASP A 4 -20.07 10.00 -8.49
C ASP A 4 -19.99 10.73 -7.14
N PRO A 5 -21.11 11.29 -6.61
CA PRO A 5 -21.10 12.06 -5.37
C PRO A 5 -20.79 11.25 -4.10
N TYR A 6 -20.91 9.92 -4.14
CA TYR A 6 -20.66 9.04 -3.00
C TYR A 6 -19.45 8.12 -3.21
N LEU A 7 -19.16 7.75 -4.46
CA LEU A 7 -18.07 6.83 -4.81
C LEU A 7 -16.81 7.53 -5.34
N GLY A 8 -16.90 8.83 -5.66
CA GLY A 8 -15.80 9.63 -6.16
C GLY A 8 -15.56 9.50 -7.67
N LYS A 9 -14.35 9.86 -8.11
CA LYS A 9 -13.95 9.90 -9.52
C LYS A 9 -13.27 8.60 -9.95
N TYR A 10 -13.77 7.95 -11.01
CA TYR A 10 -13.20 6.69 -11.52
C TYR A 10 -13.43 6.49 -13.03
N THR A 11 -12.67 5.58 -13.64
CA THR A 11 -12.79 5.24 -15.08
C THR A 11 -13.80 4.11 -15.31
N ALA A 12 -13.70 3.03 -14.54
CA ALA A 12 -14.60 1.88 -14.58
C ALA A 12 -14.66 1.20 -13.21
N CYS A 13 -15.75 0.49 -12.92
CA CYS A 13 -15.91 -0.35 -11.74
C CYS A 13 -16.28 -1.77 -12.20
N VAL A 14 -15.51 -2.76 -11.75
CA VAL A 14 -15.68 -4.17 -12.15
C VAL A 14 -15.62 -5.08 -10.94
N SER A 15 -16.24 -6.25 -11.04
CA SER A 15 -16.07 -7.33 -10.07
C SER A 15 -14.91 -8.21 -10.51
N ALA A 16 -13.94 -8.45 -9.61
CA ALA A 16 -12.72 -9.16 -9.92
C ALA A 16 -12.23 -10.03 -8.76
N ARG A 17 -11.42 -11.04 -9.08
CA ARG A 17 -10.65 -11.83 -8.13
C ARG A 17 -9.30 -12.20 -8.73
N SER A 18 -8.30 -12.44 -7.88
CA SER A 18 -7.01 -12.96 -8.29
C SER A 18 -7.15 -14.32 -8.99
N THR A 19 -6.29 -14.56 -9.98
CA THR A 19 -6.12 -15.89 -10.59
C THR A 19 -5.10 -16.73 -9.83
N ASP A 20 -4.33 -16.11 -8.94
CA ASP A 20 -3.30 -16.77 -8.15
C ASP A 20 -3.90 -17.51 -6.96
N ARG A 21 -3.83 -18.85 -7.00
CA ARG A 21 -4.39 -19.71 -5.96
C ARG A 21 -3.67 -19.56 -4.63
N GLU A 22 -2.36 -19.30 -4.62
CA GLU A 22 -1.61 -19.10 -3.39
C GLU A 22 -2.04 -17.81 -2.69
N ILE A 23 -2.27 -16.72 -3.43
CA ILE A 23 -2.79 -15.46 -2.89
C ILE A 23 -4.16 -15.71 -2.25
N LEU A 24 -5.09 -16.32 -3.00
CA LEU A 24 -6.47 -16.52 -2.56
C LEU A 24 -6.62 -17.32 -1.27
N LYS A 25 -5.72 -18.28 -0.98
CA LYS A 25 -5.81 -19.17 0.21
C LYS A 25 -6.06 -18.45 1.55
N LYS A 26 -5.56 -17.22 1.71
CA LYS A 26 -5.67 -16.45 2.97
C LYS A 26 -6.12 -15.00 2.76
N SER A 27 -6.54 -14.63 1.54
CA SER A 27 -7.08 -13.30 1.28
C SER A 27 -8.45 -13.13 1.93
N GLN A 28 -8.79 -11.90 2.31
CA GLN A 28 -10.11 -11.58 2.87
C GLN A 28 -11.23 -11.85 1.86
N ASP A 29 -11.08 -11.30 0.66
CA ASP A 29 -12.07 -11.36 -0.42
C ASP A 29 -11.40 -11.87 -1.71
N GLY A 30 -11.56 -11.17 -2.84
CA GLY A 30 -10.93 -11.52 -4.12
C GLY A 30 -9.40 -11.37 -4.19
N GLY A 31 -8.71 -11.01 -3.11
CA GLY A 31 -7.25 -10.92 -3.07
C GLY A 31 -6.64 -9.77 -3.89
N ILE A 32 -7.44 -8.74 -4.20
CA ILE A 32 -7.05 -7.64 -5.11
C ILE A 32 -5.86 -6.84 -4.58
N ALA A 33 -5.90 -6.39 -3.32
CA ALA A 33 -4.82 -5.58 -2.74
C ALA A 33 -3.46 -6.31 -2.78
N THR A 34 -3.45 -7.58 -2.38
CA THR A 34 -2.24 -8.42 -2.44
C THR A 34 -1.78 -8.64 -3.87
N THR A 35 -2.69 -8.97 -4.79
CA THR A 35 -2.36 -9.25 -6.20
C THR A 35 -1.76 -8.02 -6.88
N LEU A 36 -2.35 -6.83 -6.68
CA LEU A 36 -1.84 -5.59 -7.27
C LEU A 36 -0.45 -5.23 -6.74
N MET A 37 -0.21 -5.35 -5.44
CA MET A 37 1.09 -5.04 -4.84
C MET A 37 2.17 -6.03 -5.27
N VAL A 38 1.84 -7.32 -5.30
CA VAL A 38 2.78 -8.36 -5.77
C VAL A 38 3.12 -8.14 -7.25
N TYR A 39 2.11 -7.95 -8.10
CA TYR A 39 2.32 -7.69 -9.52
C TYR A 39 3.16 -6.42 -9.74
N ALA A 40 2.84 -5.33 -9.03
CA ALA A 40 3.58 -4.08 -9.13
C ALA A 40 5.05 -4.23 -8.72
N LEU A 41 5.33 -5.04 -7.69
CA LEU A 41 6.69 -5.34 -7.25
C LEU A 41 7.44 -6.18 -8.29
N GLU A 42 6.83 -7.27 -8.78
CA GLU A 42 7.42 -8.17 -9.77
C GLU A 42 7.69 -7.48 -11.12
N GLN A 43 6.87 -6.49 -11.49
CA GLN A 43 7.05 -5.67 -12.69
C GLN A 43 7.94 -4.43 -12.45
N GLY A 44 8.45 -4.22 -11.23
CA GLY A 44 9.31 -3.08 -10.90
C GLY A 44 8.60 -1.72 -10.90
N ILE A 45 7.26 -1.69 -10.95
CA ILE A 45 6.44 -0.48 -10.82
C ILE A 45 6.64 0.13 -9.43
N ILE A 46 6.75 -0.73 -8.42
CA ILE A 46 7.20 -0.38 -7.07
C ILE A 46 8.45 -1.20 -6.72
N ASP A 47 9.28 -0.69 -5.81
CA ASP A 47 10.43 -1.40 -5.23
C ASP A 47 10.20 -1.78 -3.76
N GLY A 48 9.09 -1.34 -3.17
CA GLY A 48 8.56 -1.85 -1.91
C GLY A 48 7.17 -1.32 -1.63
N ALA A 49 6.47 -1.93 -0.67
CA ALA A 49 5.10 -1.59 -0.31
C ALA A 49 4.92 -1.46 1.20
N ILE A 50 4.21 -0.43 1.66
CA ILE A 50 3.74 -0.33 3.04
C ILE A 50 2.45 -1.13 3.17
N VAL A 51 2.50 -2.15 4.04
CA VAL A 51 1.41 -3.11 4.25
C VAL A 51 1.21 -3.39 5.74
N THR A 52 0.02 -3.90 6.11
CA THR A 52 -0.29 -4.27 7.49
C THR A 52 -0.10 -5.77 7.70
N GLY A 53 0.89 -6.15 8.49
CA GLY A 53 1.09 -7.53 8.93
C GLY A 53 0.48 -7.81 10.31
N LYS A 54 0.73 -9.02 10.81
CA LYS A 54 0.45 -9.39 12.20
C LYS A 54 1.49 -8.75 13.12
N GLY A 55 1.02 -8.16 14.20
CA GLY A 55 1.83 -7.63 15.29
C GLY A 55 2.13 -8.65 16.36
N ASP A 56 2.44 -8.13 17.55
CA ASP A 56 2.97 -8.92 18.65
C ASP A 56 1.85 -9.68 19.41
N ARG A 57 0.59 -9.22 19.32
CA ARG A 57 -0.60 -9.90 19.86
C ARG A 57 -1.53 -10.42 18.74
N PRO A 58 -2.38 -11.44 19.03
CA PRO A 58 -3.39 -11.90 18.09
C PRO A 58 -4.29 -10.74 17.62
N TRP A 59 -4.44 -10.60 16.30
CA TRP A 59 -5.24 -9.54 15.67
C TRP A 59 -4.80 -8.10 15.95
N GLU A 60 -3.58 -7.92 16.44
CA GLU A 60 -2.94 -6.61 16.46
C GLU A 60 -2.30 -6.35 15.08
N PRO A 61 -2.64 -5.24 14.41
CA PRO A 61 -2.01 -4.91 13.15
C PRO A 61 -0.66 -4.22 13.37
N LYS A 62 0.36 -4.59 12.60
CA LYS A 62 1.66 -3.92 12.61
C LYS A 62 2.03 -3.49 11.19
N PRO A 63 2.13 -2.17 10.92
CA PRO A 63 2.55 -1.70 9.62
C PRO A 63 4.04 -2.00 9.42
N PHE A 64 4.44 -2.36 8.21
CA PHE A 64 5.84 -2.58 7.86
C PHE A 64 6.07 -2.37 6.36
N VAL A 65 7.34 -2.23 5.97
CA VAL A 65 7.78 -2.13 4.58
C VAL A 65 8.08 -3.54 4.05
N ALA A 66 7.28 -4.00 3.08
CA ALA A 66 7.47 -5.27 2.38
C ALA A 66 8.26 -5.04 1.09
N MET A 67 9.34 -5.79 0.89
CA MET A 67 10.20 -5.70 -0.31
C MET A 67 10.27 -7.03 -1.08
N SER A 68 9.46 -8.00 -0.68
CA SER A 68 9.37 -9.30 -1.35
C SER A 68 7.90 -9.71 -1.51
N ARG A 69 7.64 -10.58 -2.50
CA ARG A 69 6.33 -11.23 -2.65
C ARG A 69 5.89 -11.91 -1.36
N GLU A 70 6.80 -12.64 -0.71
CA GLU A 70 6.51 -13.37 0.53
C GLU A 70 6.03 -12.42 1.63
N ASP A 71 6.69 -11.28 1.78
CA ASP A 71 6.34 -10.26 2.76
C ASP A 71 4.96 -9.65 2.51
N ILE A 72 4.64 -9.33 1.25
CA ILE A 72 3.30 -8.85 0.89
C ILE A 72 2.23 -9.90 1.22
N LEU A 73 2.52 -11.19 1.02
CA LEU A 73 1.61 -12.29 1.35
C LEU A 73 1.38 -12.44 2.87
N LYS A 74 2.29 -11.98 3.73
CA LYS A 74 2.11 -11.97 5.20
C LYS A 74 1.04 -10.96 5.66
N ALA A 75 0.75 -9.95 4.84
CA ALA A 75 -0.23 -8.89 5.12
C ALA A 75 -1.67 -9.19 4.66
N ARG A 76 -1.99 -10.46 4.36
CA ARG A 76 -3.33 -10.87 3.92
C ARG A 76 -4.33 -10.98 5.08
N GLY A 77 -5.58 -10.67 4.77
CA GLY A 77 -6.70 -10.74 5.70
C GLY A 77 -6.92 -9.39 6.39
N THR A 78 -8.17 -9.06 6.67
CA THR A 78 -8.50 -7.79 7.33
C THR A 78 -8.26 -7.89 8.82
N ILE A 79 -7.62 -6.87 9.38
CA ILE A 79 -7.50 -6.68 10.83
C ILE A 79 -8.32 -5.45 11.19
N TYR A 80 -9.42 -5.64 11.92
CA TYR A 80 -10.37 -4.59 12.28
C TYR A 80 -9.91 -3.79 13.51
N ASN A 81 -8.69 -3.28 13.47
CA ASN A 81 -8.13 -2.36 14.47
C ASN A 81 -7.16 -1.38 13.78
N ILE A 82 -6.72 -0.34 14.50
CA ILE A 82 -5.91 0.75 13.93
C ILE A 82 -4.51 0.25 13.58
N SER A 83 -4.16 0.30 12.29
CA SER A 83 -2.77 0.18 11.81
C SER A 83 -2.25 1.55 11.37
N PRO A 84 -1.21 2.14 12.00
CA PRO A 84 -0.71 3.45 11.63
C PRO A 84 0.21 3.40 10.38
N GLN A 85 -0.29 2.92 9.24
CA GLN A 85 0.46 2.67 8.00
C GLN A 85 1.42 3.81 7.60
N ILE A 86 0.96 5.06 7.72
CA ILE A 86 1.68 6.25 7.23
C ILE A 86 2.94 6.55 8.08
N SER A 87 3.11 5.95 9.26
CA SER A 87 4.33 6.11 10.06
C SER A 87 5.60 5.67 9.33
N TRP A 88 5.48 4.73 8.40
CA TRP A 88 6.61 4.21 7.60
C TRP A 88 6.86 4.97 6.30
N LEU A 89 6.01 5.93 5.92
CA LEU A 89 6.09 6.57 4.60
C LEU A 89 7.43 7.27 4.35
N LYS A 90 7.93 8.01 5.35
CA LYS A 90 9.25 8.65 5.25
C LYS A 90 10.37 7.62 5.30
N GLU A 91 10.29 6.70 6.25
CA GLU A 91 11.35 5.73 6.52
C GLU A 91 11.59 4.79 5.33
N ALA A 92 10.53 4.44 4.62
CA ALA A 92 10.59 3.70 3.36
C ALA A 92 11.54 4.34 2.33
N THR A 93 11.62 5.66 2.27
CA THR A 93 12.53 6.39 1.35
C THR A 93 13.88 6.75 1.97
N ARG A 94 14.12 6.36 3.23
CA ARG A 94 15.34 6.65 3.98
C ARG A 94 16.11 5.37 4.21
N SER A 95 15.99 4.72 5.35
CA SER A 95 16.76 3.50 5.64
C SER A 95 16.52 2.37 4.65
N TYR A 96 15.31 2.26 4.08
CA TYR A 96 15.00 1.25 3.06
C TYR A 96 15.41 1.67 1.65
N GLY A 97 15.73 2.95 1.43
CA GLY A 97 16.24 3.44 0.14
C GLY A 97 15.29 3.27 -1.06
N LEU A 98 13.97 3.16 -0.83
CA LEU A 98 13.01 2.92 -1.90
C LEU A 98 12.79 4.17 -2.76
N ASP A 99 12.81 4.00 -4.08
CA ASP A 99 12.53 5.05 -5.06
C ASP A 99 11.04 5.06 -5.46
N ARG A 100 10.35 3.92 -5.40
CA ARG A 100 8.96 3.73 -5.88
C ARG A 100 8.13 3.00 -4.82
N VAL A 101 7.66 3.75 -3.83
CA VAL A 101 6.90 3.22 -2.68
C VAL A 101 5.43 2.98 -3.03
N GLY A 102 4.98 1.73 -2.92
CA GLY A 102 3.56 1.36 -2.85
C GLY A 102 2.99 1.57 -1.45
N VAL A 103 1.72 1.94 -1.34
CA VAL A 103 1.04 2.10 -0.05
C VAL A 103 -0.32 1.43 -0.12
N THR A 104 -0.61 0.57 0.86
CA THR A 104 -1.97 0.05 1.11
C THR A 104 -2.56 0.70 2.35
N GLY A 105 -3.88 0.88 2.38
CA GLY A 105 -4.54 1.47 3.52
C GLY A 105 -6.00 1.79 3.27
N VAL A 106 -6.69 2.22 4.33
CA VAL A 106 -8.08 2.67 4.28
C VAL A 106 -8.17 4.12 3.77
N CYS A 107 -9.39 4.63 3.56
CA CYS A 107 -9.65 5.91 2.92
C CYS A 107 -8.88 7.10 3.53
N CYS A 108 -8.87 7.24 4.85
CA CYS A 108 -8.16 8.34 5.53
C CYS A 108 -6.63 8.28 5.35
N GLN A 109 -6.06 7.08 5.21
CA GLN A 109 -4.64 6.90 4.94
C GLN A 109 -4.30 7.31 3.51
N MET A 110 -5.19 7.05 2.54
CA MET A 110 -5.03 7.55 1.17
C MET A 110 -5.09 9.09 1.13
N GLN A 111 -5.97 9.71 1.92
CA GLN A 111 -6.00 11.16 2.08
C GLN A 111 -4.68 11.69 2.67
N ALA A 112 -4.11 11.03 3.67
CA ALA A 112 -2.83 11.41 4.26
C ALA A 112 -1.68 11.37 3.24
N VAL A 113 -1.63 10.33 2.39
CA VAL A 113 -0.64 10.25 1.29
C VAL A 113 -0.82 11.40 0.31
N ARG A 114 -2.04 11.67 -0.16
CA ARG A 114 -2.29 12.77 -1.11
C ARG A 114 -1.97 14.13 -0.50
N LYS A 115 -2.30 14.34 0.77
CA LYS A 115 -1.92 15.56 1.49
C LYS A 115 -0.41 15.70 1.60
N ALA A 116 0.32 14.63 1.90
CA ALA A 116 1.79 14.65 1.97
C ALA A 116 2.44 14.97 0.61
N GLN A 117 1.85 14.48 -0.50
CA GLN A 117 2.32 14.81 -1.85
C GLN A 117 2.17 16.29 -2.21
N LEU A 118 1.07 16.92 -1.80
CA LEU A 118 0.77 18.32 -2.14
C LEU A 118 1.33 19.32 -1.13
N TYR A 119 1.37 18.93 0.15
CA TYR A 119 1.78 19.76 1.29
C TYR A 119 2.78 18.98 2.16
N PRO A 120 4.04 18.81 1.72
CA PRO A 120 5.03 17.93 2.36
C PRO A 120 5.62 18.51 3.66
N MET A 121 4.77 18.94 4.59
CA MET A 121 5.15 19.37 5.93
C MET A 121 5.70 18.15 6.70
N ASN A 122 6.97 18.22 7.10
CA ASN A 122 7.70 17.10 7.70
C ASN A 122 7.78 15.82 6.83
N MET A 123 7.54 15.89 5.52
CA MET A 123 7.65 14.77 4.58
C MET A 123 8.50 15.13 3.34
N ARG A 124 9.36 16.15 3.46
CA ARG A 124 10.30 16.54 2.40
C ARG A 124 11.21 15.37 2.02
N ASP A 125 11.50 15.27 0.72
CA ASP A 125 12.34 14.26 0.08
C ASP A 125 11.82 12.79 0.16
N VAL A 126 10.52 12.58 0.40
CA VAL A 126 9.82 11.34 0.03
C VAL A 126 9.47 11.44 -1.46
N PRO A 127 9.98 10.53 -2.30
CA PRO A 127 10.85 10.91 -3.42
C PRO A 127 10.22 11.98 -4.34
N SER A 128 10.48 13.25 -4.03
CA SER A 128 10.59 14.31 -5.03
C SER A 128 12.07 14.45 -5.34
N LYS A 129 12.65 13.56 -6.17
CA LYS A 129 14.00 13.84 -6.67
C LYS A 129 13.90 15.11 -7.52
N PRO A 130 14.68 16.17 -7.28
CA PRO A 130 14.99 17.10 -8.35
C PRO A 130 15.66 16.27 -9.45
N LYS A 131 15.18 16.39 -10.68
CA LYS A 131 15.90 15.84 -11.83
C LYS A 131 17.30 16.46 -11.81
N GLN A 132 18.32 15.67 -11.50
CA GLN A 132 19.69 16.02 -11.87
C GLN A 132 19.77 15.83 -13.38
N ILE A 133 19.85 16.95 -14.09
CA ILE A 133 20.49 17.08 -15.40
C ILE A 133 21.71 17.95 -15.14
#